data_AF-A0A8K0G0W2-F1
#
_entry.id   AF-A0A8K0G0W2-F1
#
_cell.length_a   1.000
_cell.length_b   1.000
_cell.length_c   1.000
_cell.angle_alpha   90.00
_cell.angle_beta   90.00
_cell.angle_gamma   90.00
#
_symmetry.space_group_name_H-M   'P 1'
#
loop_
_entity.id
_entity.type
_entity.pdbx_description
1 polymer ?
#
loop_
_entity_poly.entity_id
_entity_poly.type
_entity_poly.pdbx_seq_one_letter_code
_entity_poly.pdbx_strand_id
1 'polypeptide(L)'
;MVTKKKSTSSSKSAGHLEERPALETALISKIGFKDWRHLSRTLERHEKSSGHLFSVKKYLDLKTDLLERHTVDSVNQATVEREKKRWTAVLERIIEIITFLDRQNLALRGTTEKLYESNNGNFLKLVECISNFDNTLSEHISRIQSAQHRMPHYLGHNIQNELINIISKNIKTTIVNLLKQSKYYSIILDCTPDISHKEQLTVIVSKSLQKSDVILSEAVKMLDQVKKDLATNRTDTAFEQLLFDSTSIAEELECETEFSQTARPCPQKRHFNYETADEPVLDPKQNFKINFYFRIVDRAQ
;
A
#
# COMPACT_ATOMS: atom_id res chain seq x y z
N MET A 1 -9.34 99.44 13.94
CA MET A 1 -9.78 100.37 12.87
C MET A 1 -10.12 99.54 11.63
N VAL A 2 -11.42 99.49 11.31
CA VAL A 2 -12.01 99.50 9.96
C VAL A 2 -11.52 98.48 8.91
N THR A 3 -12.36 97.46 8.73
CA THR A 3 -12.85 96.83 7.49
C THR A 3 -12.46 97.44 6.12
N LYS A 4 -12.18 96.58 5.12
CA LYS A 4 -13.00 96.49 3.88
C LYS A 4 -12.55 95.40 2.89
N LYS A 5 -13.56 94.62 2.46
CA LYS A 5 -13.61 93.80 1.23
C LYS A 5 -13.62 94.66 -0.04
N LYS A 6 -13.17 94.08 -1.17
CA LYS A 6 -13.70 94.22 -2.55
C LYS A 6 -13.06 93.07 -3.38
N SER A 7 -13.74 91.99 -3.80
CA SER A 7 -14.81 91.76 -4.79
C SER A 7 -14.43 91.99 -6.28
N THR A 8 -14.50 90.89 -7.05
CA THR A 8 -14.89 90.72 -8.49
C THR A 8 -14.02 91.39 -9.58
N SER A 9 -13.75 90.87 -10.79
CA SER A 9 -14.18 89.68 -11.58
C SER A 9 -13.45 89.67 -12.94
N SER A 10 -13.26 88.47 -13.52
CA SER A 10 -13.30 88.12 -14.97
C SER A 10 -12.35 88.78 -15.99
N SER A 11 -11.47 87.96 -16.59
CA SER A 11 -11.38 87.84 -18.05
C SER A 11 -10.88 86.45 -18.48
N LYS A 12 -11.53 85.90 -19.52
CA LYS A 12 -11.23 84.63 -20.20
C LYS A 12 -10.19 84.86 -21.31
N SER A 13 -9.23 83.95 -21.47
CA SER A 13 -8.79 83.36 -22.76
C SER A 13 -7.87 82.16 -22.43
N ALA A 14 -8.28 80.92 -22.65
CA ALA A 14 -8.23 80.16 -23.90
C ALA A 14 -6.80 79.96 -24.44
N GLY A 15 -6.27 78.75 -24.24
CA GLY A 15 -5.47 78.08 -25.26
C GLY A 15 -4.05 77.65 -24.89
N HIS A 16 -3.90 76.47 -24.25
CA HIS A 16 -2.97 75.46 -24.78
C HIS A 16 -3.46 74.07 -24.37
N LEU A 17 -3.91 73.31 -25.36
CA LEU A 17 -4.26 71.89 -25.24
C LEU A 17 -2.95 71.12 -25.06
N GLU A 18 -2.52 70.91 -23.83
CA GLU A 18 -1.53 69.86 -23.54
C GLU A 18 -2.24 68.51 -23.55
N GLU A 19 -1.80 67.69 -24.51
CA GLU A 19 -2.20 66.31 -24.71
C GLU A 19 -2.15 65.52 -23.40
N ARG A 20 -3.25 64.85 -23.06
CA ARG A 20 -3.34 63.88 -21.95
C ARG A 20 -3.36 62.43 -22.46
N PRO A 21 -2.26 61.87 -23.00
CA PRO A 21 -2.28 60.49 -23.48
C PRO A 21 -2.05 59.44 -22.38
N ALA A 22 -1.54 59.83 -21.20
CA ALA A 22 -1.12 58.87 -20.16
C ALA A 22 -2.27 58.29 -19.31
N LEU A 23 -3.42 58.96 -19.22
CA LEU A 23 -4.53 58.53 -18.35
C LEU A 23 -5.42 57.46 -19.01
N GLU A 24 -5.54 57.46 -20.33
CA GLU A 24 -6.42 56.56 -21.08
C GLU A 24 -5.90 55.09 -21.09
N THR A 25 -4.59 54.93 -21.04
CA THR A 25 -3.91 53.64 -21.19
C THR A 25 -4.05 52.73 -19.97
N ALA A 26 -4.05 53.31 -18.76
CA ALA A 26 -4.20 52.58 -17.50
C ALA A 26 -5.65 52.15 -17.20
N LEU A 27 -6.63 52.74 -17.90
CA LEU A 27 -8.06 52.49 -17.69
C LEU A 27 -8.54 51.17 -18.30
N ILE A 28 -7.90 50.71 -19.39
CA ILE A 28 -8.31 49.52 -20.14
C ILE A 28 -8.18 48.24 -19.28
N SER A 29 -7.12 48.10 -18.48
CA SER A 29 -6.86 46.89 -17.69
C SER A 29 -7.57 46.83 -16.33
N LYS A 30 -8.00 47.97 -15.77
CA LYS A 30 -8.64 48.04 -14.44
C LYS A 30 -10.14 48.29 -14.45
N ILE A 31 -10.65 49.07 -15.42
CA ILE A 31 -12.05 49.56 -15.43
C ILE A 31 -12.80 49.10 -16.69
N GLY A 32 -12.09 48.51 -17.66
CA GLY A 32 -12.65 48.00 -18.90
C GLY A 32 -12.85 49.08 -19.96
N PHE A 33 -13.08 48.64 -21.21
CA PHE A 33 -13.18 49.52 -22.37
C PHE A 33 -14.61 49.51 -22.92
N LYS A 34 -15.19 50.71 -23.12
CA LYS A 34 -16.61 50.86 -23.52
C LYS A 34 -16.79 51.29 -24.99
N ASP A 35 -15.75 51.83 -25.63
CA ASP A 35 -15.83 52.35 -27.01
C ASP A 35 -15.32 51.34 -28.06
N TRP A 36 -16.01 50.21 -28.15
CA TRP A 36 -15.62 49.08 -29.01
C TRP A 36 -15.43 49.46 -30.50
N ARG A 37 -16.10 50.51 -30.98
CA ARG A 37 -15.98 50.98 -32.38
C ARG A 37 -14.60 51.56 -32.69
N HIS A 38 -13.89 52.08 -31.68
CA HIS A 38 -12.55 52.65 -31.83
C HIS A 38 -11.46 51.83 -31.11
N LEU A 39 -11.78 50.58 -30.75
CA LEU A 39 -10.87 49.69 -30.03
C LEU A 39 -9.54 49.52 -30.77
N SER A 40 -9.57 49.26 -32.08
CA SER A 40 -8.35 49.00 -32.86
C SER A 40 -7.36 50.16 -32.80
N ARG A 41 -7.84 51.40 -33.00
CA ARG A 41 -7.01 52.61 -32.91
C ARG A 41 -6.49 52.84 -31.48
N THR A 42 -7.31 52.53 -30.48
CA THR A 42 -6.95 52.69 -29.08
C THR A 42 -5.89 51.68 -28.65
N LEU A 43 -6.01 50.43 -29.08
CA LEU A 43 -5.00 49.39 -28.88
C LEU A 43 -3.70 49.76 -29.57
N GLU A 44 -3.75 50.24 -30.82
CA GLU A 44 -2.54 50.66 -31.55
C GLU A 44 -1.79 51.78 -30.81
N ARG A 45 -2.52 52.77 -30.27
CA ARG A 45 -1.92 53.84 -29.45
C ARG A 45 -1.40 53.33 -28.11
N HIS A 46 -2.09 52.37 -27.48
CA HIS A 46 -1.65 51.73 -26.25
C HIS A 46 -0.35 50.94 -26.47
N GLU A 47 -0.27 50.13 -27.52
CA GLU A 47 0.93 49.35 -27.87
C GLU A 47 2.15 50.25 -28.10
N LYS A 48 1.94 51.44 -28.66
CA LYS A 48 3.00 52.45 -28.88
C LYS A 48 3.23 53.35 -27.66
N SER A 49 2.45 53.21 -26.60
CA SER A 49 2.59 54.06 -25.41
C SER A 49 3.88 53.75 -24.65
N SER A 50 4.47 54.76 -24.04
CA SER A 50 5.68 54.61 -23.23
C SER A 50 5.50 53.63 -22.06
N GLY A 51 4.31 53.62 -21.44
CA GLY A 51 3.98 52.70 -20.34
C GLY A 51 3.93 51.24 -20.78
N HIS A 52 3.31 50.95 -21.93
CA HIS A 52 3.28 49.60 -22.49
C HIS A 52 4.69 49.17 -22.92
N LEU A 53 5.41 50.01 -23.68
CA LEU A 53 6.76 49.71 -24.13
C LEU A 53 7.73 49.48 -22.97
N PHE A 54 7.63 50.27 -21.88
CA PHE A 54 8.43 50.05 -20.67
C PHE A 54 8.09 48.72 -20.00
N SER A 55 6.80 48.37 -19.92
CA SER A 55 6.35 47.09 -19.33
C SER A 55 6.78 45.90 -20.17
N VAL A 56 6.69 46.00 -21.50
CA VAL A 56 7.18 44.99 -22.45
C VAL A 56 8.70 44.83 -22.32
N LYS A 57 9.44 45.94 -22.24
CA LYS A 57 10.89 45.90 -22.00
C LYS A 57 11.23 45.19 -20.70
N LYS A 58 10.58 45.54 -19.59
CA LYS A 58 10.75 44.86 -18.29
C LYS A 58 10.44 43.37 -18.36
N TYR A 59 9.41 42.97 -19.10
CA TYR A 59 9.09 41.57 -19.33
C TYR A 59 10.16 40.85 -20.16
N LEU A 60 10.67 41.48 -21.23
CA LEU A 60 11.74 40.91 -22.05
C LEU A 60 13.06 40.80 -21.29
N ASP A 61 13.41 41.81 -20.49
CA ASP A 61 14.57 41.79 -19.60
C ASP A 61 14.45 40.60 -18.62
N LEU A 62 13.31 40.47 -17.92
CA LEU A 62 13.05 39.34 -17.02
C LEU A 62 13.09 37.98 -17.74
N LYS A 63 12.49 37.88 -18.93
CA LYS A 63 12.49 36.65 -19.73
C LYS A 63 13.91 36.23 -20.10
N THR A 64 14.75 37.20 -20.45
CA THR A 64 16.17 36.97 -20.78
C THR A 64 16.94 36.56 -19.53
N ASP A 65 16.76 37.28 -18.41
CA ASP A 65 17.41 36.97 -17.13
C ASP A 65 17.02 35.58 -16.59
N LEU A 66 15.78 35.13 -16.81
CA LEU A 66 15.31 33.78 -16.46
C LEU A 66 15.95 32.70 -17.32
N LEU A 67 16.19 32.97 -18.61
CA LEU A 67 16.87 32.05 -19.53
C LEU A 67 18.37 31.96 -19.22
N GLU A 68 18.99 33.09 -18.85
CA GLU A 68 20.42 33.19 -18.59
C GLU A 68 20.80 32.95 -17.12
N ARG A 69 19.82 32.74 -16.23
CA ARG A 69 20.01 32.51 -14.77
C ARG A 69 20.76 33.65 -14.06
N HIS A 70 20.56 34.91 -14.48
CA HIS A 70 21.20 36.08 -13.87
C HIS A 70 20.31 36.82 -12.85
N THR A 71 19.18 36.25 -12.44
CA THR A 71 18.32 36.86 -11.41
C THR A 71 18.94 36.73 -10.01
N VAL A 72 18.57 37.63 -9.08
CA VAL A 72 18.95 37.55 -7.65
C VAL A 72 18.57 36.18 -7.04
N ASP A 73 17.53 35.54 -7.57
CA ASP A 73 17.07 34.21 -7.15
C ASP A 73 17.92 33.05 -7.68
N SER A 74 18.81 33.24 -8.66
CA SER A 74 19.63 32.17 -9.23
C SER A 74 20.52 31.48 -8.17
N VAL A 75 21.10 32.26 -7.26
CA VAL A 75 21.94 31.75 -6.17
C VAL A 75 21.11 30.99 -5.13
N ASN A 76 19.91 31.50 -4.82
CA ASN A 76 18.97 30.84 -3.91
C ASN A 76 18.47 29.52 -4.50
N GLN A 77 18.05 29.53 -5.77
CA GLN A 77 17.61 28.34 -6.50
C GLN A 77 18.72 27.30 -6.60
N ALA A 78 19.94 27.70 -6.93
CA ALA A 78 21.09 26.80 -6.94
C ALA A 78 21.36 26.17 -5.57
N THR A 79 21.13 26.92 -4.49
CA THR A 79 21.28 26.41 -3.12
C THR A 79 20.18 25.43 -2.74
N VAL A 80 18.92 25.74 -3.08
CA VAL A 80 17.78 24.82 -2.89
C VAL A 80 18.00 23.52 -3.66
N GLU A 81 18.43 23.59 -4.92
CA GLU A 81 18.67 22.40 -5.73
C GLU A 81 19.84 21.55 -5.19
N ARG A 82 20.89 22.22 -4.66
CA ARG A 82 22.00 21.52 -4.00
C ARG A 82 21.54 20.78 -2.74
N GLU A 83 20.72 21.42 -1.89
CA GLU A 83 20.18 20.79 -0.69
C GLU A 83 19.19 19.67 -1.04
N LYS A 84 18.35 19.84 -2.06
CA LYS A 84 17.46 18.79 -2.56
C LYS A 84 18.27 17.57 -3.01
N LYS A 85 19.30 17.77 -3.84
CA LYS A 85 20.18 16.69 -4.30
C LYS A 85 20.86 15.98 -3.13
N ARG A 86 21.33 16.74 -2.13
CA ARG A 86 21.93 16.18 -0.92
C ARG A 86 20.93 15.35 -0.11
N TRP A 87 19.73 15.86 0.12
CA TRP A 87 18.70 15.15 0.87
C TRP A 87 18.23 13.88 0.16
N THR A 88 18.07 13.92 -1.16
CA THR A 88 17.78 12.72 -1.96
C THR A 88 18.88 11.67 -1.76
N ALA A 89 20.15 12.07 -1.85
CA ALA A 89 21.27 11.16 -1.66
C ALA A 89 21.32 10.56 -0.23
N VAL A 90 21.03 11.35 0.81
CA VAL A 90 20.90 10.86 2.20
C VAL A 90 19.75 9.86 2.31
N LEU A 91 18.59 10.19 1.74
CA LEU A 91 17.39 9.37 1.82
C LEU A 91 17.58 8.00 1.13
N GLU A 92 18.23 7.97 -0.03
CA GLU A 92 18.58 6.73 -0.75
C GLU A 92 19.34 5.76 0.16
N ARG A 93 20.33 6.27 0.90
CA ARG A 93 21.16 5.45 1.81
C ARG A 93 20.37 4.98 3.03
N ILE A 94 19.53 5.85 3.59
CA ILE A 94 18.64 5.47 4.71
C ILE A 94 17.68 4.35 4.28
N ILE A 95 17.08 4.46 3.10
CA ILE A 95 16.19 3.43 2.55
C ILE A 95 16.95 2.13 2.33
N GLU A 96 18.17 2.17 1.80
CA GLU A 96 18.98 0.97 1.60
C GLU A 96 19.33 0.29 2.93
N ILE A 97 19.70 1.06 3.96
CA ILE A 97 19.98 0.52 5.30
C ILE A 97 18.73 -0.14 5.89
N ILE A 98 17.56 0.51 5.81
CA ILE A 98 16.29 -0.07 6.29
C ILE A 98 15.98 -1.37 5.52
N THR A 99 16.14 -1.35 4.21
CA THR A 99 15.88 -2.51 3.33
C THR A 99 16.83 -3.67 3.64
N PHE A 100 18.11 -3.37 3.90
CA PHE A 100 19.10 -4.36 4.30
C PHE A 100 18.70 -5.04 5.62
N LEU A 101 18.38 -4.24 6.65
CA LEU A 101 17.99 -4.76 7.96
C LEU A 101 16.72 -5.62 7.88
N ASP A 102 15.73 -5.18 7.10
CA ASP A 102 14.49 -5.94 6.86
C ASP A 102 14.77 -7.29 6.19
N ARG A 103 15.58 -7.31 5.12
CA ARG A 103 15.97 -8.56 4.42
C ARG A 103 16.72 -9.54 5.32
N GLN A 104 17.50 -9.04 6.28
CA GLN A 104 18.23 -9.87 7.25
C GLN A 104 17.40 -10.18 8.51
N ASN A 105 16.16 -9.68 8.60
CA ASN A 105 15.31 -9.79 9.79
C ASN A 105 16.01 -9.27 11.07
N LEU A 106 16.76 -8.17 10.94
CA LEU A 106 17.49 -7.55 12.04
C LEU A 106 16.68 -6.40 12.64
N ALA A 107 16.63 -6.33 13.97
CA ALA A 107 16.00 -5.23 14.68
C ALA A 107 16.66 -3.89 14.31
N LEU A 108 15.88 -2.86 13.98
CA LEU A 108 16.43 -1.54 13.63
C LEU A 108 16.93 -0.78 14.87
N ARG A 109 16.19 -0.91 15.98
CA ARG A 109 16.30 -0.04 17.16
C ARG A 109 17.10 -0.69 18.28
N GLY A 110 17.75 0.16 19.06
CA GLY A 110 18.36 -0.20 20.33
C GLY A 110 17.63 0.48 21.48
N THR A 111 18.29 0.55 22.64
CA THR A 111 17.76 1.24 23.81
C THR A 111 17.90 2.75 23.72
N THR A 112 18.74 3.25 22.81
CA THR A 112 18.95 4.69 22.59
C THR A 112 18.79 5.06 21.12
N GLU A 113 18.53 6.33 20.85
CA GLU A 113 18.35 6.86 19.49
C GLU A 113 19.40 7.93 19.14
N LYS A 114 20.52 7.93 19.87
CA LYS A 114 21.58 8.90 19.71
C LYS A 114 22.76 8.29 18.98
N LEU A 115 23.33 9.04 18.05
CA LEU A 115 24.54 8.64 17.32
C LEU A 115 25.71 8.43 18.29
N TYR A 116 26.51 7.40 17.99
CA TYR A 116 27.73 6.98 18.67
C TYR A 116 27.56 6.47 20.10
N GLU A 117 26.34 6.30 20.60
CA GLU A 117 26.09 5.55 21.84
C GLU A 117 26.20 4.04 21.59
N SER A 118 26.55 3.26 22.61
CA SER A 118 26.81 1.82 22.48
C SER A 118 25.58 1.03 22.03
N ASN A 119 24.40 1.36 22.56
CA ASN A 119 23.16 0.62 22.37
C ASN A 119 22.14 1.37 21.51
N ASN A 120 22.60 2.05 20.46
CA ASN A 120 21.74 2.88 19.62
C ASN A 120 21.07 2.13 18.44
N GLY A 121 21.18 0.80 18.43
CA GLY A 121 20.50 -0.08 17.48
C GLY A 121 21.25 -0.29 16.17
N ASN A 122 20.86 -1.34 15.44
CA ASN A 122 21.55 -1.73 14.21
C ASN A 122 21.43 -0.66 13.12
N PHE A 123 20.32 0.08 13.07
CA PHE A 123 20.14 1.16 12.10
C PHE A 123 21.18 2.27 12.26
N LEU A 124 21.33 2.82 13.47
CA LEU A 124 22.30 3.88 13.71
C LEU A 124 23.75 3.35 13.62
N LYS A 125 24.01 2.11 14.05
CA LYS A 125 25.32 1.47 13.85
C LYS A 125 25.71 1.31 12.39
N LEU A 126 24.77 0.96 11.51
CA LEU A 126 25.05 0.90 10.07
C LEU A 126 25.24 2.28 9.47
N VAL A 127 24.46 3.29 9.89
CA VAL A 127 24.66 4.69 9.47
C VAL A 127 26.08 5.16 9.85
N GLU A 128 26.50 4.91 11.08
CA GLU A 128 27.86 5.22 11.56
C GLU A 128 28.92 4.48 10.75
N CYS A 129 28.75 3.17 10.54
CA CYS A 129 29.69 2.34 9.81
C CYS A 129 29.88 2.82 8.36
N ILE A 130 28.77 3.04 7.64
CA ILE A 130 28.80 3.48 6.23
C ILE A 130 29.37 4.90 6.12
N SER A 131 29.13 5.77 7.11
CA SER A 131 29.66 7.14 7.10
C SER A 131 31.20 7.21 7.11
N ASN A 132 31.90 6.15 7.50
CA ASN A 132 33.35 6.07 7.42
C ASN A 132 33.87 6.00 5.97
N PHE A 133 33.01 5.59 5.02
CA PHE A 133 33.36 5.39 3.61
C PHE A 133 32.52 6.24 2.66
N ASP A 134 31.35 6.71 3.09
CA ASP A 134 30.44 7.53 2.29
C ASP A 134 30.45 9.00 2.73
N ASN A 135 30.98 9.87 1.86
CA ASN A 135 31.08 11.31 2.13
C ASN A 135 29.72 11.97 2.39
N THR A 136 28.63 11.48 1.79
CA THR A 136 27.30 12.06 1.95
C THR A 136 26.76 11.85 3.37
N LEU A 137 26.89 10.62 3.90
CA LEU A 137 26.51 10.32 5.29
C LEU A 137 27.50 10.93 6.29
N SER A 138 28.79 10.94 5.98
CA SER A 138 29.80 11.61 6.80
C SER A 138 29.48 13.08 7.00
N GLU A 139 29.23 13.81 5.91
CA GLU A 139 28.81 15.21 5.96
C GLU A 139 27.48 15.37 6.69
N HIS A 140 26.52 14.47 6.45
CA HIS A 140 25.22 14.53 7.10
C HIS A 140 25.32 14.40 8.63
N ILE A 141 26.09 13.43 9.12
CA ILE A 141 26.35 13.25 10.55
C ILE A 141 27.09 14.45 11.13
N SER A 142 28.11 14.95 10.44
CA SER A 142 28.84 16.15 10.86
C SER A 142 27.90 17.34 11.05
N ARG A 143 26.98 17.58 10.09
CA ARG A 143 25.96 18.63 10.21
C ARG A 143 25.04 18.41 11.41
N ILE A 144 24.60 17.17 11.66
CA ILE A 144 23.77 16.83 12.84
C ILE A 144 24.50 17.18 14.14
N GLN A 145 25.78 16.82 14.25
CA GLN A 145 26.58 17.05 15.46
C GLN A 145 26.92 18.53 15.66
N SER A 146 27.17 19.26 14.57
CA SER A 146 27.49 20.70 14.61
C SER A 146 26.28 21.59 14.93
N ALA A 147 25.07 21.09 14.73
CA ALA A 147 23.87 21.88 14.88
C ALA A 147 23.55 22.12 16.36
N GLN A 148 23.49 23.40 16.76
CA GLN A 148 23.16 23.78 18.14
C GLN A 148 21.77 23.30 18.58
N HIS A 149 20.79 23.15 17.66
CA HIS A 149 19.42 22.66 17.92
C HIS A 149 18.85 21.82 16.75
N ARG A 150 17.77 21.06 17.06
CA ARG A 150 17.02 20.06 16.24
C ARG A 150 16.92 20.38 14.73
N MET A 151 17.91 19.93 13.97
CA MET A 151 17.80 19.82 12.51
C MET A 151 17.01 18.55 12.17
N PRO A 152 16.03 18.58 11.25
CA PRO A 152 15.43 17.36 10.74
C PRO A 152 16.53 16.53 10.08
N HIS A 153 16.71 15.28 10.50
CA HIS A 153 17.86 14.47 10.08
C HIS A 153 17.49 13.06 9.58
N TYR A 154 16.22 12.69 9.53
CA TYR A 154 15.71 11.42 8.99
C TYR A 154 16.24 10.12 9.63
N LEU A 155 17.18 10.20 10.57
CA LEU A 155 17.63 9.07 11.38
C LEU A 155 16.66 8.76 12.53
N GLY A 156 15.74 9.67 12.81
CA GLY A 156 14.77 9.54 13.88
C GLY A 156 13.74 8.45 13.61
N HIS A 157 13.24 7.88 14.69
CA HIS A 157 12.43 6.68 14.66
C HIS A 157 11.05 6.84 14.01
N ASN A 158 10.49 8.05 14.04
CA ASN A 158 9.24 8.38 13.36
C ASN A 158 9.40 8.28 11.83
N ILE A 159 10.52 8.77 11.31
CA ILE A 159 10.83 8.72 9.87
C ILE A 159 11.11 7.29 9.44
N GLN A 160 11.83 6.51 10.23
CA GLN A 160 12.02 5.07 9.96
C GLN A 160 10.67 4.36 9.81
N ASN A 161 9.74 4.58 10.74
CA ASN A 161 8.41 3.97 10.69
C ASN A 161 7.60 4.44 9.46
N GLU A 162 7.69 5.72 9.11
CA GLU A 162 7.02 6.26 7.92
C GLU A 162 7.53 5.60 6.64
N LEU A 163 8.86 5.50 6.47
CA LEU A 163 9.48 4.85 5.32
C LEU A 163 9.09 3.37 5.24
N ILE A 164 9.13 2.64 6.35
CA ILE A 164 8.70 1.24 6.43
C ILE A 164 7.23 1.11 6.01
N ASN A 165 6.36 2.00 6.48
CA ASN A 165 4.94 1.99 6.11
C ASN A 165 4.73 2.25 4.62
N ILE A 166 5.47 3.19 4.03
CA ILE A 166 5.40 3.48 2.58
C ILE A 166 5.86 2.26 1.77
N ILE A 167 6.99 1.66 2.13
CA ILE A 167 7.52 0.46 1.48
C ILE A 167 6.52 -0.70 1.61
N SER A 168 6.03 -0.96 2.83
CA SER A 168 5.04 -2.00 3.13
C SER A 168 3.76 -1.83 2.31
N LYS A 169 3.23 -0.60 2.23
CA LYS A 169 2.05 -0.29 1.43
C LYS A 169 2.28 -0.60 -0.05
N ASN A 170 3.40 -0.17 -0.61
CA ASN A 170 3.73 -0.42 -2.01
C ASN A 170 3.90 -1.91 -2.32
N ILE A 171 4.56 -2.66 -1.44
CA ILE A 171 4.71 -4.12 -1.57
C ILE A 171 3.33 -4.78 -1.54
N LYS A 172 2.49 -4.47 -0.54
CA LYS A 172 1.13 -5.01 -0.43
C LYS A 172 0.29 -4.71 -1.66
N THR A 173 0.30 -3.47 -2.14
CA THR A 173 -0.43 -3.07 -3.36
C THR A 173 0.06 -3.86 -4.57
N THR A 174 1.38 -4.02 -4.72
CA THR A 174 1.97 -4.82 -5.81
C THR A 174 1.52 -6.28 -5.74
N ILE A 175 1.61 -6.92 -4.56
CA ILE A 175 1.17 -8.31 -4.36
C ILE A 175 -0.32 -8.45 -4.69
N VAL A 176 -1.18 -7.58 -4.19
CA VAL A 176 -2.63 -7.60 -4.47
C VAL A 176 -2.91 -7.44 -5.96
N ASN A 177 -2.20 -6.55 -6.65
CA ASN A 177 -2.37 -6.37 -8.09
C ASN A 177 -1.95 -7.62 -8.88
N LEU A 178 -0.85 -8.28 -8.49
CA LEU A 178 -0.42 -9.54 -9.09
C LEU A 178 -1.46 -10.66 -8.89
N LEU A 179 -2.11 -10.70 -7.73
CA LEU A 179 -3.17 -11.66 -7.45
C LEU A 179 -4.44 -11.37 -8.26
N LYS A 180 -4.81 -10.10 -8.44
CA LYS A 180 -5.96 -9.72 -9.28
C LYS A 180 -5.79 -10.09 -10.75
N GLN A 181 -4.55 -10.08 -11.24
CA GLN A 181 -4.20 -10.48 -12.62
C GLN A 181 -4.07 -12.00 -12.77
N SER A 182 -3.99 -12.74 -11.67
CA SER A 182 -3.77 -14.17 -11.66
C SER A 182 -5.07 -14.93 -11.94
N LYS A 183 -5.03 -15.89 -12.88
CA LYS A 183 -6.19 -16.76 -13.17
C LYS A 183 -6.53 -17.69 -12.00
N TYR A 184 -5.49 -18.23 -11.35
CA TYR A 184 -5.61 -19.12 -10.21
C TYR A 184 -4.54 -18.77 -9.16
N TYR A 185 -4.91 -18.78 -7.90
CA TYR A 185 -3.99 -18.67 -6.78
C TYR A 185 -4.54 -19.50 -5.62
N SER A 186 -3.66 -20.01 -4.76
CA SER A 186 -4.04 -20.68 -3.53
C SER A 186 -3.88 -19.74 -2.35
N ILE A 187 -4.76 -19.90 -1.37
CA ILE A 187 -4.65 -19.30 -0.05
C ILE A 187 -4.54 -20.46 0.94
N ILE A 188 -3.53 -20.41 1.80
CA ILE A 188 -3.38 -21.30 2.95
C ILE A 188 -3.60 -20.45 4.19
N LEU A 189 -4.52 -20.89 5.04
CA LEU A 189 -4.83 -20.27 6.32
C LEU A 189 -4.38 -21.22 7.41
N ASP A 190 -3.55 -20.72 8.32
CA ASP A 190 -3.07 -21.49 9.47
C ASP A 190 -3.29 -20.69 10.75
N CYS A 191 -3.86 -21.30 11.77
CA CYS A 191 -4.14 -20.69 13.06
C CYS A 191 -3.29 -21.35 14.14
N THR A 192 -2.51 -20.57 14.86
CA THR A 192 -1.72 -21.06 15.99
C THR A 192 -1.95 -20.18 17.22
N PRO A 193 -2.23 -20.75 18.40
CA PRO A 193 -2.31 -19.98 19.62
C PRO A 193 -0.91 -19.51 20.05
N ASP A 194 -0.77 -18.24 20.40
CA ASP A 194 0.47 -17.70 20.97
C ASP A 194 0.65 -18.07 22.45
N ILE A 195 1.77 -17.64 23.05
CA ILE A 195 2.11 -17.89 24.47
C ILE A 195 1.03 -17.34 25.43
N SER A 196 0.23 -16.38 24.98
CA SER A 196 -0.89 -15.80 25.75
C SER A 196 -2.24 -16.45 25.43
N HIS A 197 -2.24 -17.60 24.75
CA HIS A 197 -3.42 -18.32 24.26
C HIS A 197 -4.33 -17.47 23.35
N LYS A 198 -3.74 -16.51 22.61
CA LYS A 198 -4.47 -15.77 21.58
C LYS A 198 -4.20 -16.41 20.22
N GLU A 199 -5.27 -16.70 19.50
CA GLU A 199 -5.20 -17.23 18.14
C GLU A 199 -4.53 -16.22 17.19
N GLN A 200 -3.45 -16.64 16.55
CA GLN A 200 -2.77 -15.88 15.49
C GLN A 200 -3.05 -16.55 14.15
N LEU A 201 -3.66 -15.81 13.22
CA LEU A 201 -3.96 -16.28 11.87
C LEU A 201 -2.83 -15.88 10.92
N THR A 202 -2.20 -16.88 10.30
CA THR A 202 -1.26 -16.72 9.19
C THR A 202 -1.98 -16.94 7.86
N VAL A 203 -1.87 -15.98 6.95
CA VAL A 203 -2.42 -16.05 5.60
C VAL A 203 -1.29 -16.12 4.59
N ILE A 204 -1.13 -17.26 3.93
CA ILE A 204 -0.12 -17.47 2.89
C ILE A 204 -0.84 -17.48 1.55
N VAL A 205 -0.38 -16.67 0.60
CA VAL A 205 -0.92 -16.65 -0.76
C VAL A 205 0.16 -17.10 -1.75
N SER A 206 -0.20 -18.02 -2.66
CA SER A 206 0.74 -18.61 -3.61
C SER A 206 0.17 -18.66 -5.03
N LYS A 207 0.99 -18.26 -6.01
CA LYS A 207 0.70 -18.43 -7.44
C LYS A 207 1.27 -19.72 -8.03
N SER A 208 1.71 -20.66 -7.19
CA SER A 208 2.39 -21.88 -7.66
C SER A 208 1.53 -22.76 -8.55
N LEU A 209 0.19 -22.68 -8.43
CA LEU A 209 -0.76 -23.36 -9.31
C LEU A 209 -0.72 -22.90 -10.78
N GLN A 210 0.02 -21.83 -11.09
CA GLN A 210 0.22 -21.33 -12.45
C GLN A 210 1.55 -21.77 -13.08
N LYS A 211 2.38 -22.55 -12.37
CA LYS A 211 3.61 -23.09 -12.96
C LYS A 211 3.27 -24.00 -14.14
N SER A 212 4.09 -23.99 -15.18
CA SER A 212 3.96 -24.87 -16.36
C SER A 212 3.84 -26.34 -15.99
N ASP A 213 4.48 -26.72 -14.88
CA ASP A 213 4.61 -28.10 -14.44
C ASP A 213 3.34 -28.60 -13.71
N VAL A 214 2.36 -27.71 -13.46
CA VAL A 214 1.10 -28.05 -12.78
C VAL A 214 0.00 -28.30 -13.82
N ILE A 215 -0.31 -29.57 -14.06
CA ILE A 215 -1.37 -29.99 -14.99
C ILE A 215 -2.72 -30.01 -14.27
N LEU A 216 -3.33 -28.83 -14.10
CA LEU A 216 -4.62 -28.69 -13.42
C LEU A 216 -5.73 -29.56 -14.04
N SER A 217 -5.71 -29.77 -15.35
CA SER A 217 -6.69 -30.62 -16.03
C SER A 217 -6.62 -32.08 -15.61
N GLU A 218 -5.43 -32.59 -15.27
CA GLU A 218 -5.26 -33.95 -14.81
C GLU A 218 -5.72 -34.09 -13.36
N ALA A 219 -5.37 -33.12 -12.50
CA ALA A 219 -5.84 -33.07 -11.12
C ALA A 219 -7.38 -33.02 -11.04
N VAL A 220 -8.04 -32.25 -11.90
CA VAL A 220 -9.52 -32.22 -11.97
C VAL A 220 -10.08 -33.59 -12.38
N LYS A 221 -9.47 -34.27 -13.35
CA LYS A 221 -9.88 -35.62 -13.74
C LYS A 221 -9.72 -36.63 -12.60
N MET A 222 -8.63 -36.53 -11.83
CA MET A 222 -8.43 -37.38 -10.64
C MET A 222 -9.50 -37.11 -9.58
N LEU A 223 -9.85 -35.84 -9.33
CA LEU A 223 -10.93 -35.50 -8.40
C LEU A 223 -12.29 -36.02 -8.86
N ASP A 224 -12.61 -35.90 -10.15
CA ASP A 224 -13.83 -36.47 -10.72
C ASP A 224 -13.84 -38.01 -10.59
N GLN A 225 -12.68 -38.65 -10.72
CA GLN A 225 -12.56 -40.09 -10.52
C GLN A 225 -12.79 -40.47 -9.05
N VAL A 226 -12.11 -39.80 -8.10
CA VAL A 226 -12.31 -40.02 -6.66
C VAL A 226 -13.78 -39.82 -6.27
N LYS A 227 -14.45 -38.81 -6.84
CA LYS A 227 -15.88 -38.59 -6.60
C LYS A 227 -16.73 -39.77 -7.10
N LYS A 228 -16.43 -40.32 -8.27
CA LYS A 228 -17.11 -41.52 -8.78
C LYS A 228 -16.82 -42.73 -7.89
N ASP A 229 -15.58 -42.89 -7.46
CA ASP A 229 -15.15 -44.01 -6.61
C ASP A 229 -15.84 -43.94 -5.23
N LEU A 230 -15.94 -42.75 -4.64
CA LEU A 230 -16.70 -42.54 -3.40
C LEU A 230 -18.19 -42.85 -3.57
N ALA A 231 -18.76 -42.55 -4.74
CA ALA A 231 -20.15 -42.90 -5.04
C ALA A 231 -20.35 -44.42 -5.23
N THR A 232 -19.41 -45.11 -5.89
CA THR A 232 -19.46 -46.58 -6.02
C THR A 232 -19.26 -47.29 -4.68
N ASN A 233 -18.45 -46.71 -3.79
CA ASN A 233 -18.22 -47.25 -2.44
C ASN A 233 -19.49 -47.20 -1.57
N ARG A 234 -20.46 -46.33 -1.90
CA ARG A 234 -21.77 -46.27 -1.25
C ARG A 234 -22.74 -47.36 -1.77
N THR A 235 -22.25 -48.54 -2.14
CA THR A 235 -23.06 -49.68 -2.58
C THR A 235 -22.81 -50.91 -1.71
N ASP A 236 -23.82 -51.78 -1.64
CA ASP A 236 -23.74 -53.04 -0.91
C ASP A 236 -22.65 -53.96 -1.48
N THR A 237 -22.46 -53.96 -2.80
CA THR A 237 -21.42 -54.74 -3.48
C THR A 237 -20.02 -54.31 -3.07
N ALA A 238 -19.79 -52.99 -2.97
CA ALA A 238 -18.49 -52.47 -2.53
C ALA A 238 -18.20 -52.80 -1.06
N PHE A 239 -19.23 -52.81 -0.21
CA PHE A 239 -19.10 -53.25 1.19
C PHE A 239 -18.71 -54.72 1.30
N GLU A 240 -19.32 -55.60 0.50
CA GLU A 240 -18.96 -57.03 0.48
C GLU A 240 -17.53 -57.26 -0.05
N GLN A 241 -17.08 -56.49 -1.05
CA GLN A 241 -15.69 -56.52 -1.51
C GLN A 241 -14.71 -56.09 -0.42
N LEU A 242 -15.01 -55.01 0.31
CA LEU A 242 -14.21 -54.56 1.44
C LEU A 242 -14.12 -55.63 2.54
N LEU A 243 -15.23 -56.33 2.83
CA LEU A 243 -15.23 -57.45 3.77
C LEU A 243 -14.34 -58.59 3.28
N PHE A 244 -14.40 -58.94 2.00
CA PHE A 244 -13.54 -59.96 1.42
C PHE A 244 -12.05 -59.58 1.53
N ASP A 245 -11.69 -58.37 1.13
CA ASP A 245 -10.30 -57.89 1.16
C ASP A 245 -9.76 -57.82 2.59
N SER A 246 -10.55 -57.28 3.53
CA SER A 246 -10.16 -57.21 4.94
C SER A 246 -10.05 -58.58 5.61
N THR A 247 -10.90 -59.53 5.23
CA THR A 247 -10.82 -60.92 5.70
C THR A 247 -9.53 -61.58 5.21
N SER A 248 -9.19 -61.41 3.92
CA SER A 248 -7.94 -61.94 3.36
C SER A 248 -6.71 -61.39 4.09
N ILE A 249 -6.68 -60.08 4.40
CA ILE A 249 -5.58 -59.46 5.15
C ILE A 249 -5.53 -59.96 6.61
N ALA A 250 -6.69 -60.12 7.25
CA ALA A 250 -6.77 -60.63 8.61
C ALA A 250 -6.30 -62.09 8.71
N GLU A 251 -6.60 -62.93 7.72
CA GLU A 251 -6.09 -64.30 7.62
C GLU A 251 -4.56 -64.33 7.44
N GLU A 252 -4.00 -63.45 6.62
CA GLU A 252 -2.54 -63.31 6.48
C GLU A 252 -1.84 -62.88 7.79
N LEU A 253 -2.53 -62.11 8.62
CA LEU A 253 -2.03 -61.60 9.90
C LEU A 253 -2.38 -62.50 11.10
N GLU A 254 -2.98 -63.67 10.88
CA GLU A 254 -3.46 -64.58 11.93
C GLU A 254 -4.43 -63.92 12.93
N CYS A 255 -5.24 -62.96 12.46
CA CYS A 255 -6.24 -62.24 13.24
C CYS A 255 -7.63 -62.91 13.15
N GLU A 256 -8.50 -62.60 14.12
CA GLU A 256 -9.91 -63.04 14.08
C GLU A 256 -10.66 -62.34 12.93
N THR A 257 -11.37 -63.12 12.11
CA THR A 257 -12.03 -62.68 10.87
C THR A 257 -13.54 -62.52 11.00
N GLU A 258 -14.15 -63.07 12.05
CA GLU A 258 -15.60 -63.05 12.25
C GLU A 258 -16.04 -61.93 13.19
N PHE A 259 -17.22 -61.36 12.91
CA PHE A 259 -17.83 -60.41 13.84
C PHE A 259 -18.30 -61.15 15.11
N SER A 260 -17.68 -60.83 16.25
CA SER A 260 -18.15 -61.30 17.56
C SER A 260 -19.62 -60.94 17.79
N GLN A 261 -20.43 -61.91 18.22
CA GLN A 261 -21.83 -61.68 18.57
C GLN A 261 -21.93 -60.73 19.76
N THR A 262 -22.64 -59.62 19.58
CA THR A 262 -22.89 -58.67 20.66
C THR A 262 -23.98 -59.19 21.60
N ALA A 263 -23.84 -58.90 22.90
CA ALA A 263 -24.82 -59.29 23.91
C ALA A 263 -26.22 -58.72 23.58
N ARG A 264 -27.29 -59.52 23.80
CA ARG A 264 -28.67 -59.11 23.50
C ARG A 264 -29.00 -57.77 24.16
N PRO A 265 -29.54 -56.79 23.43
CA PRO A 265 -29.99 -55.53 24.02
C PRO A 265 -31.06 -55.79 25.08
N CYS A 266 -30.90 -55.23 26.28
CA CYS A 266 -31.91 -55.29 27.32
C CYS A 266 -32.97 -54.18 27.09
N PRO A 267 -34.26 -54.50 26.96
CA PRO A 267 -35.30 -53.48 26.75
C PRO A 267 -35.44 -52.60 28.00
N GLN A 268 -35.09 -51.32 27.88
CA GLN A 268 -35.45 -50.33 28.88
C GLN A 268 -36.85 -49.80 28.59
N LYS A 269 -37.75 -49.84 29.59
CA LYS A 269 -39.08 -49.23 29.48
C LYS A 269 -38.93 -47.72 29.26
N ARG A 270 -39.47 -47.22 28.15
CA ARG A 270 -39.55 -45.78 27.85
C ARG A 270 -41.01 -45.32 27.92
N HIS A 271 -41.24 -44.10 28.36
CA HIS A 271 -42.57 -43.48 28.32
C HIS A 271 -42.98 -43.19 26.86
N PHE A 272 -44.29 -43.14 26.61
CA PHE A 272 -44.88 -42.91 25.29
C PHE A 272 -44.34 -41.65 24.62
N ASN A 273 -43.42 -41.81 23.68
CA ASN A 273 -43.03 -40.79 22.71
C ASN A 273 -43.54 -41.26 21.35
N TYR A 274 -44.24 -40.38 20.63
CA TYR A 274 -44.83 -40.65 19.31
C TYR A 274 -43.79 -40.72 18.18
N GLU A 275 -42.53 -40.37 18.46
CA GLU A 275 -41.39 -40.57 17.58
C GLU A 275 -40.63 -41.83 18.03
N THR A 276 -40.99 -42.97 17.45
CA THR A 276 -40.28 -44.23 17.66
C THR A 276 -38.91 -44.12 16.99
N ALA A 277 -37.81 -44.27 17.74
CA ALA A 277 -36.50 -44.47 17.13
C ALA A 277 -36.48 -45.84 16.42
N ASP A 278 -35.77 -45.94 15.30
CA ASP A 278 -35.60 -47.19 14.55
C ASP A 278 -35.10 -48.32 15.46
N GLU A 279 -35.63 -49.53 15.27
CA GLU A 279 -35.18 -50.69 16.03
C GLU A 279 -33.67 -50.92 15.82
N PRO A 280 -32.90 -51.20 16.89
CA PRO A 280 -31.46 -51.37 16.78
C PRO A 280 -31.15 -52.60 15.91
N VAL A 281 -30.26 -52.41 14.94
CA VAL A 281 -29.77 -53.48 14.07
C VAL A 281 -29.03 -54.52 14.92
N LEU A 282 -29.60 -55.73 15.02
CA LEU A 282 -29.09 -56.81 15.87
C LEU A 282 -27.92 -57.58 15.25
N ASP A 283 -27.87 -57.67 13.92
CA ASP A 283 -26.79 -58.35 13.22
C ASP A 283 -25.50 -57.50 13.26
N PRO A 284 -24.39 -58.00 13.84
CA PRO A 284 -23.14 -57.25 13.96
C PRO A 284 -22.59 -56.75 12.62
N LYS A 285 -22.70 -57.57 11.55
CA LYS A 285 -22.24 -57.19 10.20
C LYS A 285 -23.09 -56.05 9.63
N GLN A 286 -24.41 -56.16 9.69
CA GLN A 286 -25.32 -55.12 9.23
C GLN A 286 -25.22 -53.84 10.08
N ASN A 287 -24.95 -53.97 11.38
CA ASN A 287 -24.71 -52.85 12.27
C ASN A 287 -23.43 -52.09 11.88
N PHE A 288 -22.32 -52.80 11.64
CA PHE A 288 -21.08 -52.22 11.13
C PHE A 288 -21.28 -51.53 9.78
N LYS A 289 -22.02 -52.16 8.85
CA LYS A 289 -22.34 -51.59 7.54
C LYS A 289 -23.06 -50.24 7.65
N ILE A 290 -24.14 -50.17 8.42
CA ILE A 290 -25.01 -49.00 8.50
C ILE A 290 -24.41 -47.91 9.39
N ASN A 291 -23.96 -48.26 10.59
CA ASN A 291 -23.59 -47.28 11.61
C ASN A 291 -22.11 -46.85 11.53
N PHE A 292 -21.27 -47.60 10.82
CA PHE A 292 -19.85 -47.28 10.67
C PHE A 292 -19.47 -47.04 9.20
N TYR A 293 -19.53 -48.07 8.34
CA TYR A 293 -19.02 -47.98 6.97
C TYR A 293 -19.71 -46.87 6.16
N PHE A 294 -21.04 -46.92 6.05
CA PHE A 294 -21.79 -45.90 5.32
C PHE A 294 -21.70 -44.52 5.97
N ARG A 295 -21.66 -44.45 7.30
CA ARG A 295 -21.42 -43.19 8.02
C ARG A 295 -20.08 -42.53 7.70
N ILE A 296 -19.04 -43.32 7.46
CA ILE A 296 -17.73 -42.81 7.06
C ILE A 296 -17.76 -42.34 5.61
N VAL A 297 -18.32 -43.15 4.70
CA VAL A 297 -18.46 -42.79 3.28
C VAL A 297 -19.29 -41.52 3.12
N ASP A 298 -20.40 -41.40 3.86
CA ASP A 298 -21.31 -40.24 3.82
C ASP A 298 -20.67 -38.98 4.42
N ARG A 299 -19.66 -39.11 5.30
CA ARG A 299 -18.88 -37.98 5.81
C ARG A 299 -17.77 -37.54 4.85
N ALA A 300 -17.36 -38.41 3.95
CA ALA A 300 -16.29 -38.16 2.98
C ALA A 300 -16.81 -37.57 1.65
N GLN A 301 -18.11 -37.75 1.35
CA GLN A 301 -18.81 -37.15 0.20
C GLN A 301 -19.24 -35.70 0.47
#